data_AF-A0A5J5VF19-F1
#
_entry.id   AF-A0A5J5VF19-F1
#
_cell.length_a   1.000
_cell.length_b   1.000
_cell.length_c   1.000
_cell.angle_alpha   90.00
_cell.angle_beta   90.00
_cell.angle_gamma   90.00
#
_symmetry.space_group_name_H-M   'P 1'
#
loop_
_entity.id
_entity.type
_entity.pdbx_description
1 polymer ?
#
loop_
_entity_poly.entity_id
_entity_poly.type
_entity_poly.pdbx_seq_one_letter_code
_entity_poly.pdbx_strand_id
1 'polypeptide(L)'
;MRLNEENERCLLYLDAFTRKPLIATAERQLLERHIPAILDKGFMMLMDGHRIEDLQRMYSLQAISSYIRRTGQSIVMDEEKDKDMVSSLLEFKASLDSILEESFSKNEAFCNTIKDSFEHLINLRQNRPAELIAKFLDEKLRDGNKGTSEEELEGTLDKVLVLFRFIQGKDVFEAFYKKDLAKRLLLGKSASIDTEKSMISKLKTECGS
;
A
#
# COMPACT_ATOMS: atom_id res chain seq x y z
N MET A 1 19.27 -8.22 -22.63
CA MET A 1 19.72 -8.47 -24.01
C MET A 1 21.20 -8.11 -24.21
N ARG A 2 21.65 -6.85 -24.03
CA ARG A 2 23.10 -6.51 -24.11
C ARG A 2 24.03 -7.18 -23.10
N LEU A 3 23.58 -7.37 -21.86
CA LEU A 3 24.36 -8.09 -20.84
C LEU A 3 24.58 -9.56 -21.21
N ASN A 4 23.60 -10.21 -21.84
CA ASN A 4 23.77 -11.58 -22.35
C ASN A 4 24.72 -11.62 -23.54
N GLU A 5 24.60 -10.67 -24.47
CA GLU A 5 25.51 -10.56 -25.62
C GLU A 5 26.97 -10.34 -25.18
N GLU A 6 27.24 -9.46 -24.23
CA GLU A 6 28.59 -9.28 -23.68
C GLU A 6 29.06 -10.49 -22.87
N ASN A 7 28.16 -11.19 -22.19
CA ASN A 7 28.49 -12.40 -21.45
C ASN A 7 28.86 -13.56 -22.38
N GLU A 8 28.17 -13.69 -23.53
CA GLU A 8 28.51 -14.63 -24.61
C GLU A 8 29.80 -14.25 -25.34
N ARG A 9 30.02 -12.95 -25.59
CA ARG A 9 31.28 -12.46 -26.18
C ARG A 9 32.48 -12.72 -25.28
N CYS A 10 32.31 -12.56 -23.97
CA CYS A 10 33.33 -12.91 -22.98
C CYS A 10 33.64 -14.41 -22.93
N LEU A 11 32.65 -15.27 -23.19
CA LEU A 11 32.83 -16.73 -23.23
C LEU A 11 33.67 -17.18 -24.44
N LEU A 12 33.57 -16.47 -25.56
CA LEU A 12 34.22 -16.85 -26.83
C LEU A 12 35.62 -16.24 -27.03
N TYR A 13 35.91 -15.07 -26.44
CA TYR A 13 37.10 -14.29 -26.82
C TYR A 13 37.95 -13.69 -25.68
N LEU A 14 37.54 -13.80 -24.40
CA LEU A 14 38.23 -13.13 -23.29
C LEU A 14 38.69 -14.12 -22.22
N ASP A 15 39.88 -13.86 -21.67
CA ASP A 15 40.45 -14.62 -20.58
C ASP A 15 39.59 -14.48 -19.31
N ALA A 16 39.39 -15.57 -18.58
CA ALA A 16 38.49 -15.65 -17.42
C ALA A 16 38.78 -14.58 -16.35
N PHE A 17 40.03 -14.10 -16.25
CA PHE A 17 40.43 -13.05 -15.32
C PHE A 17 39.94 -11.64 -15.71
N THR A 18 39.68 -11.38 -17.01
CA THR A 18 39.21 -10.07 -17.50
C THR A 18 37.69 -9.90 -17.50
N ARG A 19 36.95 -11.01 -17.39
CA ARG A 19 35.48 -11.04 -17.41
C ARG A 19 34.84 -10.30 -16.23
N LYS A 20 35.32 -10.55 -15.02
CA LYS A 20 34.79 -9.89 -13.80
C LYS A 20 34.97 -8.36 -13.83
N PRO A 21 36.17 -7.81 -14.10
CA PRO A 21 36.37 -6.36 -14.22
C PRO A 21 35.55 -5.72 -15.35
N LEU A 22 35.41 -6.39 -16.49
CA LEU A 22 34.67 -5.87 -17.63
C LEU A 22 33.17 -5.78 -17.35
N ILE A 23 32.57 -6.85 -16.81
CA ILE A 23 31.16 -6.86 -16.40
C ILE A 23 30.92 -5.78 -15.34
N ALA A 24 31.77 -5.69 -14.31
CA ALA A 24 31.63 -4.66 -13.26
C ALA A 24 31.72 -3.23 -13.83
N THR A 25 32.59 -3.00 -14.82
CA THR A 25 32.71 -1.68 -15.47
C THR A 25 31.49 -1.39 -16.34
N ALA A 26 30.99 -2.38 -17.07
CA ALA A 26 29.78 -2.26 -17.87
C ALA A 26 28.54 -2.01 -17.00
N GLU A 27 28.37 -2.74 -15.90
CA GLU A 27 27.31 -2.53 -14.91
C GLU A 27 27.39 -1.12 -14.32
N ARG A 28 28.59 -0.66 -13.93
CA ARG A 28 28.79 0.68 -13.39
C ARG A 28 28.43 1.79 -14.36
N GLN A 29 28.88 1.68 -15.61
CA GLN A 29 28.68 2.73 -16.61
C GLN A 29 27.28 2.70 -17.23
N LEU A 30 26.68 1.51 -17.41
CA LEU A 30 25.37 1.37 -18.05
C LEU A 30 24.21 1.40 -17.06
N LEU A 31 24.42 0.94 -15.82
CA LEU A 31 23.37 0.87 -14.80
C LEU A 31 23.62 1.89 -13.69
N GLU A 32 24.66 1.74 -12.86
CA GLU A 32 24.82 2.55 -11.63
C GLU A 32 24.74 4.06 -11.88
N ARG A 33 25.38 4.55 -12.95
CA ARG A 33 25.41 5.98 -13.27
C ARG A 33 24.06 6.53 -13.77
N HIS A 34 23.21 5.68 -14.35
CA HIS A 34 21.96 6.07 -14.98
C HIS A 34 20.72 5.70 -14.17
N ILE A 35 20.85 4.77 -13.21
CA ILE A 35 19.78 4.34 -12.29
C ILE A 35 19.05 5.53 -11.65
N PRO A 36 19.72 6.56 -11.09
CA PRO A 36 19.01 7.69 -10.48
C PRO A 36 18.11 8.43 -11.48
N ALA A 37 18.58 8.67 -12.70
CA ALA A 37 17.82 9.38 -13.73
C ALA A 37 16.66 8.53 -14.31
N ILE A 38 16.88 7.21 -14.43
CA ILE A 38 15.86 6.26 -14.88
C ILE A 38 14.77 6.12 -13.81
N LEU A 39 15.15 6.02 -12.54
CA LEU A 39 14.21 5.91 -11.43
C LEU A 39 13.40 7.20 -11.24
N ASP A 40 14.04 8.37 -11.34
CA ASP A 40 13.37 9.67 -11.15
C ASP A 40 12.27 9.94 -12.19
N LYS A 41 12.46 9.47 -13.44
CA LYS A 41 11.50 9.72 -14.54
C LYS A 41 10.62 8.53 -14.89
N GLY A 42 11.14 7.31 -14.78
CA GLY A 42 10.49 6.10 -15.27
C GLY A 42 9.77 5.32 -14.18
N PHE A 43 10.26 5.34 -12.94
CA PHE A 43 9.75 4.44 -11.90
C PHE A 43 8.27 4.70 -11.58
N MET A 44 7.86 5.97 -11.48
CA MET A 44 6.45 6.31 -11.26
C MET A 44 5.56 5.80 -12.40
N MET A 45 5.98 5.99 -13.66
CA MET A 45 5.21 5.52 -14.82
C MET A 45 5.09 3.99 -14.85
N LEU A 46 6.11 3.26 -14.38
CA LEU A 46 6.08 1.79 -14.30
C LEU A 46 5.15 1.32 -13.19
N MET A 47 5.13 1.99 -12.04
CA MET A 47 4.23 1.70 -10.94
C MET A 47 2.78 2.01 -11.32
N ASP A 48 2.50 3.21 -11.85
CA ASP A 48 1.16 3.61 -12.30
C ASP A 48 0.64 2.69 -13.42
N GLY A 49 1.54 2.33 -14.35
CA GLY A 49 1.24 1.43 -15.47
C GLY A 49 1.24 -0.06 -15.15
N HIS A 50 1.40 -0.45 -13.87
CA HIS A 50 1.44 -1.86 -13.43
C HIS A 50 2.39 -2.74 -14.27
N ARG A 51 3.57 -2.21 -14.60
CA ARG A 51 4.54 -2.86 -15.49
C ARG A 51 5.41 -3.88 -14.74
N ILE A 52 4.81 -4.99 -14.33
CA ILE A 52 5.40 -6.04 -13.47
C ILE A 52 6.77 -6.52 -13.97
N GLU A 53 6.90 -6.89 -15.25
CA GLU A 53 8.16 -7.41 -15.80
C GLU A 53 9.31 -6.39 -15.75
N ASP A 54 8.99 -5.10 -15.91
CA ASP A 54 9.97 -4.02 -15.85
C ASP A 54 10.31 -3.66 -14.39
N LEU A 55 9.32 -3.74 -13.49
CA LEU A 55 9.50 -3.57 -12.05
C LEU A 55 10.36 -4.67 -11.44
N GLN A 56 10.21 -5.92 -11.87
CA GLN A 56 11.08 -7.05 -11.47
C GLN A 56 12.56 -6.75 -11.75
N ARG A 57 12.85 -6.06 -12.85
CA ARG A 57 14.22 -5.66 -13.23
C ARG A 57 14.72 -4.46 -12.43
N MET A 58 13.81 -3.66 -11.86
CA MET A 58 14.11 -2.48 -11.05
C MET A 58 14.00 -2.79 -9.55
N TYR A 59 15.02 -3.40 -8.98
CA TYR A 59 15.09 -3.66 -7.53
C TYR A 59 15.58 -2.39 -6.78
N SER A 60 14.68 -1.46 -6.43
CA SER A 60 15.03 -0.26 -5.65
C SER A 60 14.02 0.06 -4.55
N LEU A 61 14.40 -0.21 -3.29
CA LEU A 61 13.60 0.13 -2.10
C LEU A 61 13.36 1.64 -1.98
N GLN A 62 14.36 2.46 -2.32
CA GLN A 62 14.28 3.91 -2.21
C GLN A 62 13.26 4.50 -3.19
N ALA A 63 13.21 3.96 -4.42
CA ALA A 63 12.24 4.39 -5.42
C ALA A 63 10.80 4.02 -5.01
N ILE A 64 10.61 2.83 -4.44
CA ILE A 64 9.29 2.40 -3.92
C ILE A 64 8.86 3.30 -2.76
N SER A 65 9.72 3.53 -1.77
CA SER A 65 9.34 4.41 -0.65
C SER A 65 9.00 5.83 -1.12
N SER A 66 9.78 6.38 -2.06
CA SER A 66 9.52 7.71 -2.62
C SER A 66 8.20 7.75 -3.40
N TYR A 67 7.90 6.72 -4.19
CA TYR A 67 6.63 6.60 -4.92
C TYR A 67 5.45 6.54 -3.95
N ILE A 68 5.51 5.67 -2.94
CA ILE A 68 4.43 5.51 -1.95
C ILE A 68 4.18 6.81 -1.21
N ARG A 69 5.25 7.48 -0.77
CA ARG A 69 5.14 8.77 -0.07
C ARG A 69 4.52 9.83 -0.97
N ARG A 70 4.96 9.95 -2.23
CA ARG A 70 4.46 10.99 -3.16
C ARG A 70 3.01 10.76 -3.57
N THR A 71 2.70 9.57 -4.08
CA THR A 71 1.35 9.21 -4.54
C THR A 71 0.39 9.20 -3.35
N GLY A 72 0.78 8.55 -2.26
CA GLY A 72 0.02 8.54 -1.03
C GLY A 72 -0.27 9.93 -0.49
N GLN A 73 0.74 10.81 -0.44
CA GLN A 73 0.57 12.16 0.10
C GLN A 73 -0.46 12.96 -0.70
N SER A 74 -0.51 12.76 -2.02
CA SER A 74 -1.55 13.39 -2.85
C SER A 74 -2.96 12.89 -2.50
N ILE A 75 -3.12 11.64 -2.07
CA ILE A 75 -4.40 11.07 -1.63
C ILE A 75 -4.80 11.65 -0.25
N VAL A 76 -3.88 11.70 0.70
CA VAL A 76 -4.19 12.10 2.09
C VAL A 76 -4.34 13.61 2.25
N MET A 77 -3.63 14.42 1.45
CA MET A 77 -3.63 15.88 1.56
C MET A 77 -4.71 16.59 0.73
N ASP A 78 -5.43 15.86 -0.14
CA ASP A 78 -6.52 16.43 -0.94
C ASP A 78 -7.81 16.53 -0.10
N GLU A 79 -8.02 17.69 0.54
CA GLU A 79 -9.18 17.92 1.42
C GLU A 79 -10.52 17.89 0.67
N GLU A 80 -10.53 18.18 -0.64
CA GLU A 80 -11.75 18.12 -1.45
C GLU A 80 -12.23 16.67 -1.63
N LYS A 81 -11.29 15.71 -1.59
CA LYS A 81 -11.53 14.27 -1.72
C LYS A 81 -11.48 13.51 -0.40
N ASP A 82 -11.61 14.20 0.74
CA ASP A 82 -11.67 13.56 2.07
C ASP A 82 -12.70 12.42 2.15
N LYS A 83 -13.82 12.52 1.39
CA LYS A 83 -14.85 11.47 1.33
C LYS A 83 -14.35 10.18 0.69
N ASP A 84 -13.54 10.30 -0.35
CA ASP A 84 -13.02 9.18 -1.14
C ASP A 84 -11.65 8.71 -0.64
N MET A 85 -11.07 9.41 0.35
CA MET A 85 -9.71 9.15 0.84
C MET A 85 -9.53 7.71 1.32
N VAL A 86 -10.48 7.18 2.12
CA VAL A 86 -10.38 5.80 2.63
C VAL A 86 -10.45 4.77 1.50
N SER A 87 -11.41 4.93 0.58
CA SER A 87 -11.51 4.06 -0.61
C SER A 87 -10.24 4.10 -1.46
N SER A 88 -9.71 5.31 -1.71
CA SER A 88 -8.48 5.52 -2.48
C SER A 88 -7.27 4.88 -1.81
N LEU A 89 -7.17 4.96 -0.47
CA LEU A 89 -6.10 4.30 0.29
C LEU A 89 -6.21 2.76 0.24
N LEU A 90 -7.43 2.22 0.27
CA LEU A 90 -7.66 0.78 0.15
C LEU A 90 -7.25 0.27 -1.24
N GLU A 91 -7.66 0.97 -2.30
CA GLU A 91 -7.28 0.64 -3.68
C GLU A 91 -5.76 0.76 -3.90
N PHE A 92 -5.17 1.84 -3.38
CA PHE A 92 -3.73 2.05 -3.47
C PHE A 92 -2.95 0.95 -2.74
N LYS A 93 -3.40 0.57 -1.53
CA LYS A 93 -2.80 -0.54 -0.78
C LYS A 93 -2.91 -1.87 -1.52
N ALA A 94 -4.06 -2.15 -2.13
CA ALA A 94 -4.27 -3.37 -2.92
C ALA A 94 -3.36 -3.43 -4.16
N SER A 95 -3.19 -2.31 -4.86
CA SER A 95 -2.25 -2.20 -5.98
C SER A 95 -0.80 -2.44 -5.54
N LEU A 96 -0.37 -1.85 -4.42
CA LEU A 96 0.96 -2.09 -3.86
C LEU A 96 1.18 -3.54 -3.45
N ASP A 97 0.17 -4.19 -2.86
CA ASP A 97 0.25 -5.60 -2.49
C ASP A 97 0.38 -6.49 -3.74
N SER A 98 -0.44 -6.29 -4.77
CA SER A 98 -0.32 -7.04 -6.05
C SER A 98 1.06 -6.86 -6.68
N ILE A 99 1.58 -5.63 -6.75
CA ILE A 99 2.93 -5.37 -7.27
C ILE A 99 3.99 -6.08 -6.42
N LEU A 100 3.85 -6.11 -5.09
CA LEU A 100 4.77 -6.80 -4.19
C LEU A 100 4.77 -8.32 -4.37
N GLU A 101 3.59 -8.90 -4.57
CA GLU A 101 3.43 -10.34 -4.81
C GLU A 101 4.00 -10.74 -6.19
N GLU A 102 3.67 -9.98 -7.23
CA GLU A 102 3.98 -10.32 -8.62
C GLU A 102 5.38 -9.88 -9.06
N SER A 103 5.88 -8.75 -8.56
CA SER A 103 7.16 -8.17 -8.99
C SER A 103 8.34 -8.46 -8.07
N PHE A 104 8.09 -8.70 -6.78
CA PHE A 104 9.17 -8.78 -5.79
C PHE A 104 9.13 -10.05 -4.94
N SER A 105 8.30 -11.04 -5.33
CA SER A 105 8.20 -12.36 -4.68
C SER A 105 8.02 -12.28 -3.16
N LYS A 106 7.28 -11.28 -2.67
CA LYS A 106 7.06 -11.01 -1.23
C LYS A 106 8.35 -10.81 -0.42
N ASN A 107 9.38 -10.24 -1.03
CA ASN A 107 10.64 -9.94 -0.35
C ASN A 107 10.40 -9.08 0.92
N GLU A 108 10.89 -9.57 2.06
CA GLU A 108 10.64 -8.96 3.37
C GLU A 108 11.10 -7.50 3.47
N ALA A 109 12.20 -7.13 2.82
CA ALA A 109 12.69 -5.76 2.84
C ALA A 109 11.70 -4.80 2.15
N PHE A 110 11.09 -5.22 1.04
CA PHE A 110 10.05 -4.46 0.37
C PHE A 110 8.75 -4.43 1.19
N CYS A 111 8.36 -5.55 1.78
CA CYS A 111 7.23 -5.61 2.71
C CYS A 111 7.37 -4.58 3.84
N ASN A 112 8.55 -4.50 4.47
CA ASN A 112 8.82 -3.55 5.54
C ASN A 112 8.86 -2.11 5.02
N THR A 113 9.49 -1.87 3.87
CA THR A 113 9.53 -0.53 3.25
C THR A 113 8.13 -0.01 2.93
N ILE A 114 7.25 -0.87 2.41
CA ILE A 114 5.85 -0.52 2.14
C ILE A 114 5.14 -0.19 3.46
N LYS A 115 5.23 -1.08 4.47
CA LYS A 115 4.61 -0.86 5.79
C LYS A 115 5.03 0.48 6.40
N ASP A 116 6.33 0.75 6.49
CA ASP A 116 6.87 1.97 7.09
C ASP A 116 6.42 3.22 6.31
N SER A 117 6.42 3.15 4.98
CA SER A 117 6.00 4.27 4.13
C SER A 117 4.49 4.52 4.23
N PHE A 118 3.68 3.47 4.36
CA PHE A 118 2.23 3.56 4.50
C PHE A 118 1.84 4.07 5.90
N GLU A 119 2.55 3.64 6.94
CA GLU A 119 2.36 4.16 8.30
C GLU A 119 2.69 5.66 8.38
N HIS A 120 3.85 6.06 7.83
CA HIS A 120 4.20 7.47 7.75
C HIS A 120 3.15 8.28 6.98
N LEU A 121 2.62 7.72 5.89
CA LEU A 121 1.61 8.38 5.07
C LEU A 121 0.31 8.63 5.84
N ILE A 122 -0.25 7.57 6.46
CA ILE A 122 -1.52 7.65 7.18
C ILE A 122 -1.43 8.63 8.36
N ASN A 123 -0.26 8.73 8.98
CA ASN A 123 -0.06 9.63 10.12
C ASN A 123 0.40 11.05 9.72
N LEU A 124 0.47 11.36 8.42
CA LEU A 124 0.90 12.67 7.94
C LEU A 124 -0.13 13.77 8.24
N ARG A 125 -1.44 13.44 8.16
CA ARG A 125 -2.51 14.31 8.66
C ARG A 125 -2.92 13.85 10.06
N GLN A 126 -2.69 14.71 11.04
CA GLN A 126 -3.03 14.41 12.42
C GLN A 126 -4.54 14.19 12.57
N ASN A 127 -4.93 13.08 13.19
CA ASN A 127 -6.31 12.72 13.59
C ASN A 127 -7.34 12.52 12.46
N ARG A 128 -7.17 13.15 11.30
CA ARG A 128 -8.14 13.15 10.20
C ARG A 128 -8.35 11.75 9.60
N PRO A 129 -7.31 10.94 9.36
CA PRO A 129 -7.50 9.58 8.88
C PRO A 129 -8.21 8.66 9.88
N ALA A 130 -7.97 8.85 11.18
CA ALA A 130 -8.73 8.16 12.24
C ALA A 130 -10.23 8.46 12.15
N GLU A 131 -10.60 9.74 12.04
CA GLU A 131 -12.00 10.16 11.89
C GLU A 131 -12.64 9.61 10.61
N LEU A 132 -11.95 9.72 9.46
CA LEU A 132 -12.49 9.30 8.17
C LEU A 132 -12.67 7.79 8.10
N ILE A 133 -11.75 7.01 8.68
CA ILE A 133 -11.88 5.55 8.76
C ILE A 133 -13.07 5.15 9.64
N ALA A 134 -13.29 5.83 10.78
CA ALA A 134 -14.47 5.59 11.62
C ALA A 134 -15.78 5.91 10.88
N LYS A 135 -15.83 7.02 10.13
CA LYS A 135 -17.01 7.39 9.32
C LYS A 135 -17.26 6.40 8.18
N PHE A 136 -16.21 5.96 7.49
CA PHE A 136 -16.31 4.97 6.43
C PHE A 136 -16.91 3.66 6.95
N LEU A 137 -16.50 3.21 8.14
CA LEU A 137 -17.09 2.05 8.79
C LEU A 137 -18.55 2.26 9.17
N ASP A 138 -18.93 3.43 9.71
CA ASP A 138 -20.35 3.76 9.99
C ASP A 138 -21.21 3.67 8.73
N GLU A 139 -20.71 4.19 7.61
CA GLU A 139 -21.41 4.15 6.33
C GLU A 139 -21.58 2.72 5.82
N LYS A 140 -20.51 1.91 5.83
CA LYS A 140 -20.59 0.50 5.40
C LYS A 140 -21.51 -0.34 6.30
N LEU A 141 -21.51 -0.12 7.61
CA LEU A 141 -22.38 -0.83 8.55
C LEU A 141 -23.84 -0.37 8.48
N ARG A 142 -24.13 0.80 7.93
CA ARG A 142 -25.50 1.24 7.62
C ARG A 142 -26.00 0.71 6.28
N ASP A 143 -25.12 0.75 5.27
CA ASP A 143 -25.47 0.45 3.90
C ASP A 143 -25.36 -1.04 3.55
N GLY A 144 -24.86 -1.88 4.46
CA GLY A 144 -24.68 -3.33 4.25
C GLY A 144 -25.93 -4.08 3.73
N ASN A 145 -27.14 -3.54 3.91
CA ASN A 145 -28.38 -4.13 3.39
C ASN A 145 -28.74 -3.68 1.96
N LYS A 146 -27.97 -2.80 1.32
CA LYS A 146 -28.25 -2.22 -0.01
C LYS A 146 -27.59 -2.99 -1.16
N GLY A 147 -27.66 -4.32 -1.13
CA GLY A 147 -27.24 -5.17 -2.26
C GLY A 147 -25.76 -5.59 -2.27
N THR A 148 -25.00 -5.31 -1.22
CA THR A 148 -23.68 -5.92 -0.97
C THR A 148 -23.90 -7.22 -0.20
N SER A 149 -23.21 -8.30 -0.57
CA SER A 149 -23.31 -9.56 0.20
C SER A 149 -22.62 -9.42 1.56
N GLU A 150 -23.03 -10.23 2.55
CA GLU A 150 -22.37 -10.23 3.86
C GLU A 150 -20.87 -10.58 3.74
N GLU A 151 -20.50 -11.45 2.80
CA GLU A 151 -19.11 -11.85 2.54
C GLU A 151 -18.27 -10.69 1.96
N GLU A 152 -18.82 -9.94 1.00
CA GLU A 152 -18.17 -8.75 0.45
C GLU A 152 -18.02 -7.64 1.49
N LEU A 153 -19.03 -7.47 2.33
CA LEU A 153 -18.99 -6.53 3.45
C LEU A 153 -17.88 -6.92 4.44
N GLU A 154 -17.84 -8.19 4.84
CA GLU A 154 -16.84 -8.70 5.77
C GLU A 154 -15.41 -8.53 5.23
N GLY A 155 -15.19 -8.86 3.95
CA GLY A 155 -13.91 -8.64 3.28
C GLY A 155 -13.53 -7.15 3.19
N THR A 156 -14.51 -6.27 3.05
CA THR A 156 -14.28 -4.81 3.11
C THR A 156 -13.87 -4.36 4.51
N LEU A 157 -14.54 -4.86 5.55
CA LEU A 157 -14.21 -4.55 6.95
C LEU A 157 -12.78 -5.00 7.29
N ASP A 158 -12.36 -6.18 6.84
CA ASP A 158 -10.99 -6.67 7.04
C ASP A 158 -9.93 -5.77 6.40
N LYS A 159 -10.17 -5.31 5.16
CA LYS A 159 -9.25 -4.38 4.50
C LYS A 159 -9.16 -3.05 5.24
N VAL A 160 -10.26 -2.55 5.79
CA VAL A 160 -10.26 -1.32 6.61
C VAL A 160 -9.50 -1.53 7.91
N LEU A 161 -9.57 -2.70 8.54
CA LEU A 161 -8.80 -3.00 9.74
C LEU A 161 -7.29 -3.05 9.49
N VAL A 162 -6.86 -3.44 8.29
CA VAL A 162 -5.46 -3.30 7.87
C VAL A 162 -5.04 -1.82 7.87
N LEU A 163 -5.89 -0.91 7.40
CA LEU A 163 -5.61 0.53 7.50
C LEU A 163 -5.59 1.01 8.95
N PHE A 164 -6.52 0.54 9.78
CA PHE A 164 -6.59 0.88 11.20
C PHE A 164 -5.29 0.57 11.95
N ARG A 165 -4.61 -0.53 11.63
CA ARG A 165 -3.32 -0.90 12.24
C ARG A 165 -2.23 0.15 12.05
N PHE A 166 -2.29 0.94 10.98
CA PHE A 166 -1.30 1.99 10.69
C PHE A 166 -1.61 3.32 11.36
N ILE A 167 -2.77 3.48 12.02
CA ILE A 167 -3.17 4.74 12.65
C ILE A 167 -2.56 4.87 14.05
N GLN A 168 -1.96 6.02 14.34
CA GLN A 168 -1.48 6.37 15.68
C GLN A 168 -2.61 6.90 16.59
N GLY A 169 -3.52 7.71 16.06
CA GLY A 169 -4.67 8.30 16.79
C GLY A 169 -5.83 7.32 17.04
N LYS A 170 -5.57 6.18 17.69
CA LYS A 170 -6.60 5.15 17.97
C LYS A 170 -7.69 5.63 18.93
N ASP A 171 -7.36 6.52 19.86
CA ASP A 171 -8.28 7.19 20.78
C ASP A 171 -9.30 8.08 20.04
N VAL A 172 -8.84 8.81 19.02
CA VAL A 172 -9.70 9.61 18.15
C VAL A 172 -10.65 8.71 17.38
N PHE A 173 -10.12 7.66 16.75
CA PHE A 173 -10.94 6.65 16.08
C PHE A 173 -12.03 6.09 17.02
N GLU A 174 -11.65 5.69 18.24
CA GLU A 174 -12.56 5.12 19.22
C GLU A 174 -13.68 6.09 19.61
N ALA A 175 -13.36 7.37 19.83
CA ALA A 175 -14.33 8.40 20.17
C ALA A 175 -15.39 8.58 19.05
N PHE A 176 -14.97 8.64 17.79
CA PHE A 176 -15.89 8.72 16.65
C PHE A 176 -16.69 7.43 16.47
N TYR A 177 -16.02 6.27 16.55
CA TYR A 177 -16.67 4.97 16.38
C TYR A 177 -17.76 4.74 17.45
N LYS A 178 -17.47 4.99 18.74
CA LYS A 178 -18.45 4.87 19.83
C LYS A 178 -19.64 5.80 19.63
N LYS A 179 -19.39 7.05 19.26
CA LYS A 179 -20.44 8.05 19.01
C LYS A 179 -21.40 7.59 17.91
N ASP A 180 -20.88 7.06 16.80
CA ASP A 180 -21.72 6.66 15.69
C ASP A 180 -22.37 5.28 15.91
N LEU A 181 -21.70 4.35 16.57
CA LEU A 181 -22.30 3.10 17.06
C LEU A 181 -23.50 3.37 17.96
N ALA A 182 -23.38 4.28 18.94
CA ALA A 182 -24.49 4.64 19.82
C ALA A 182 -25.70 5.15 19.03
N LYS A 183 -25.49 6.00 18.02
CA LYS A 183 -26.58 6.46 17.14
C LYS A 183 -27.18 5.32 16.33
N ARG A 184 -26.37 4.41 15.78
CA ARG A 184 -26.88 3.28 14.99
C ARG A 184 -27.77 2.36 15.85
N LEU A 185 -27.34 2.06 17.07
CA LEU A 185 -28.09 1.24 18.02
C LEU A 185 -29.39 1.93 18.47
N LEU A 186 -29.34 3.22 18.81
CA LEU A 186 -30.53 3.96 19.25
C LEU A 186 -31.56 4.20 18.14
N LEU A 187 -31.11 4.36 16.90
CA LEU A 187 -31.97 4.66 15.75
C LEU A 187 -32.34 3.43 14.92
N GLY A 188 -31.84 2.23 15.28
CA GLY A 188 -32.08 0.99 14.54
C GLY A 188 -31.60 1.04 13.08
N LYS A 189 -30.49 1.74 12.81
CA LYS A 189 -29.95 1.96 11.45
C LYS A 189 -28.83 1.00 11.04
N SER A 190 -28.53 -0.01 11.84
CA SER A 190 -27.50 -1.01 11.51
C SER A 190 -28.01 -1.98 10.45
N ALA A 191 -27.13 -2.42 9.56
CA ALA A 191 -27.43 -3.43 8.54
C ALA A 191 -27.76 -4.78 9.19
N SER A 192 -26.90 -5.27 10.08
CA SER A 192 -27.08 -6.52 10.81
C SER A 192 -26.45 -6.45 12.20
N ILE A 193 -27.11 -7.08 13.18
CA ILE A 193 -26.59 -7.22 14.56
C ILE A 193 -25.33 -8.10 14.56
N ASP A 194 -25.28 -9.11 13.69
CA ASP A 194 -24.15 -10.05 13.65
C ASP A 194 -22.91 -9.39 13.06
N THR A 195 -23.06 -8.54 12.04
CA THR A 195 -21.95 -7.73 11.51
C THR A 195 -21.40 -6.74 12.56
N GLU A 196 -22.27 -6.10 13.34
CA GLU A 196 -21.83 -5.20 14.42
C GLU A 196 -21.03 -5.96 15.49
N LYS A 197 -21.49 -7.15 15.89
CA LYS A 197 -20.76 -8.02 16.82
C LYS A 197 -19.42 -8.46 16.24
N SER A 198 -19.38 -8.85 14.97
CA SER A 198 -18.13 -9.21 14.26
C SER A 198 -17.15 -8.04 14.31
N MET A 199 -17.59 -6.83 13.93
CA MET A 199 -16.73 -5.65 13.90
C MET A 199 -16.16 -5.30 15.28
N ILE A 200 -16.99 -5.35 16.34
CA ILE A 200 -16.52 -5.13 17.72
C ILE A 200 -15.49 -6.20 18.13
N SER A 201 -15.71 -7.46 17.76
CA SER A 201 -14.78 -8.56 18.03
C SER A 201 -13.42 -8.34 17.36
N LYS A 202 -13.43 -7.92 16.09
CA LYS A 202 -12.22 -7.60 15.35
C LYS A 202 -11.47 -6.42 15.96
N LEU A 203 -12.17 -5.33 16.30
CA LEU A 203 -11.55 -4.17 16.96
C LEU A 203 -10.92 -4.52 18.32
N LYS A 204 -11.57 -5.38 19.12
CA LYS A 204 -10.98 -5.89 20.37
C LYS A 204 -9.69 -6.68 20.12
N THR A 205 -9.66 -7.47 19.07
CA THR A 205 -8.47 -8.24 18.70
C THR A 205 -7.31 -7.32 18.28
N GLU A 206 -7.61 -6.23 17.57
CA GLU A 206 -6.61 -5.26 17.09
C GLU A 206 -6.07 -4.29 18.17
N CYS A 207 -6.90 -3.94 19.15
CA CYS A 207 -6.52 -3.00 20.22
C CYS A 207 -5.90 -3.68 21.44
N GLY A 208 -6.04 -5.01 21.56
CA GLY A 208 -5.72 -5.72 22.80
C GLY A 208 -6.77 -5.46 23.88
N SER A 209 -6.95 -6.44 24.77
CA SER A 209 -7.89 -6.39 25.90
C SER A 209 -7.52 -5.35 26.94
#